data_AF-H5WUJ1-F1
#
_entry.id   AF-H5WUJ1-F1
#
_cell.length_a   1.000
_cell.length_b   1.000
_cell.length_c   1.000
_cell.angle_alpha   90.00
_cell.angle_beta   90.00
_cell.angle_gamma   90.00
#
_symmetry.space_group_name_H-M   'P 1'
#
loop_
_entity.id
_entity.type
_entity.pdbx_description
1 polymer ?
#
loop_
_entity_poly.entity_id
_entity_poly.type
_entity_poly.pdbx_seq_one_letter_code
_entity_poly.pdbx_strand_id
1 'polypeptide(L)'
;MPTSPPPRTLLRLAALAWLLVLGLFVFPSAHADTLRFGGTGSAIGTIKRLAQAFQQVEPGFQLELVPNLGSSGGIKAVGSGAIQLGAASRPLKAEEAATGLRAVEYGRTAFVLATAKDGVQNLTRREVADLYAGRQARWPDGQPVRLVLRPASDADASQLASFSPEVKLAVEAAQAREGMVLGMTDQETVDVIERLPGGLGTASMALLLSEQRRAHALAIDSVAPTLANVENGRYPYTKTMLLVLRADAPAAVNRFVAFIGSAAGRRLLAETGHVLPVPAATTAAAR
;
A
#
# COMPACT_ATOMS: atom_id res chain seq x y z
N MET A 1 8.26 -23.52 86.16
CA MET A 1 8.52 -23.78 84.72
C MET A 1 8.54 -22.46 83.98
N PRO A 2 9.68 -22.04 83.38
CA PRO A 2 9.69 -21.07 82.30
C PRO A 2 10.21 -21.74 81.01
N THR A 3 9.44 -21.65 79.93
CA THR A 3 9.83 -22.13 78.60
C THR A 3 10.67 -21.09 77.89
N SER A 4 11.90 -21.43 77.54
CA SER A 4 12.83 -20.64 76.72
C SER A 4 12.30 -20.44 75.29
N PRO A 5 12.44 -19.26 74.66
CA PRO A 5 12.12 -19.08 73.25
C PRO A 5 13.20 -19.70 72.35
N PRO A 6 12.87 -20.11 71.10
CA PRO A 6 13.82 -20.77 70.22
C PRO A 6 14.84 -19.77 69.62
N PRO A 7 16.01 -20.26 69.18
CA PRO A 7 17.09 -19.42 68.70
C PRO A 7 16.77 -18.76 67.34
N ARG A 8 16.98 -17.44 67.28
CA ARG A 8 16.71 -16.52 66.15
C ARG A 8 17.49 -16.81 64.85
N THR A 9 18.34 -17.82 64.83
CA THR A 9 19.26 -18.15 63.71
C THR A 9 18.60 -18.96 62.60
N LEU A 10 17.52 -19.72 62.89
CA LEU A 10 16.85 -20.55 61.87
C LEU A 10 15.94 -19.75 60.92
N LEU A 11 15.44 -18.59 61.33
CA LEU A 11 14.56 -17.76 60.48
C LEU A 11 15.31 -17.00 59.37
N ARG A 12 16.63 -16.80 59.49
CA ARG A 12 17.41 -16.04 58.48
C ARG A 12 17.83 -16.90 57.28
N LEU A 13 17.94 -18.21 57.44
CA LEU A 13 18.30 -19.13 56.36
C LEU A 13 17.10 -19.49 55.46
N ALA A 14 15.87 -19.48 56.00
CA ALA A 14 14.66 -19.69 55.20
C ALA A 14 14.30 -18.49 54.30
N ALA A 15 14.65 -17.27 54.71
CA ALA A 15 14.40 -16.05 53.93
C ALA A 15 15.37 -15.90 52.74
N LEU A 16 16.59 -16.44 52.82
CA LEU A 16 17.55 -16.41 51.71
C LEU A 16 17.23 -17.46 50.63
N ALA A 17 16.58 -18.57 50.98
CA ALA A 17 16.15 -19.60 50.03
C ALA A 17 14.92 -19.19 49.22
N TRP A 18 14.05 -18.32 49.77
CA TRP A 18 12.88 -17.79 49.04
C TRP A 18 13.20 -16.64 48.08
N LEU A 19 14.34 -15.97 48.24
CA LEU A 19 14.82 -14.94 47.31
C LEU A 19 15.59 -15.52 46.11
N LEU A 20 15.95 -16.81 46.14
CA LEU A 20 16.61 -17.49 45.02
C LEU A 20 15.65 -18.31 44.12
N VAL A 21 14.37 -18.42 44.51
CA VAL A 21 13.32 -19.17 43.78
C VAL A 21 12.30 -18.25 43.07
N LEU A 22 12.44 -16.92 43.18
CA LEU A 22 12.14 -16.03 42.04
C LEU A 22 13.33 -16.12 41.07
N GLY A 23 13.67 -17.30 40.56
CA GLY A 23 12.80 -17.88 39.55
C GLY A 23 12.85 -16.97 38.35
N LEU A 24 14.01 -16.98 37.69
CA LEU A 24 14.22 -16.63 36.29
C LEU A 24 12.95 -16.88 35.47
N PHE A 25 12.07 -15.89 35.38
CA PHE A 25 11.28 -15.71 34.19
C PHE A 25 12.29 -15.25 33.15
N VAL A 26 12.97 -16.23 32.54
CA VAL A 26 13.45 -16.06 31.16
C VAL A 26 12.17 -15.84 30.37
N PHE A 27 11.70 -14.59 30.34
CA PHE A 27 10.86 -14.17 29.23
C PHE A 27 11.68 -14.55 28.01
N PRO A 28 11.18 -15.43 27.12
CA PRO A 28 11.84 -15.58 25.84
C PRO A 28 12.00 -14.16 25.32
N SER A 29 13.23 -13.72 25.09
CA SER A 29 13.46 -12.45 24.41
C SER A 29 12.63 -12.57 23.15
N ALA A 30 11.49 -11.90 23.12
CA ALA A 30 10.62 -11.88 21.96
C ALA A 30 11.49 -11.23 20.90
N HIS A 31 12.15 -12.06 20.09
CA HIS A 31 12.84 -11.60 18.92
C HIS A 31 11.73 -10.97 18.11
N ALA A 32 11.73 -9.63 18.09
CA ALA A 32 10.77 -8.89 17.32
C ALA A 32 11.05 -9.25 15.86
N ASP A 33 10.17 -10.06 15.27
CA ASP A 33 10.23 -10.44 13.87
C ASP A 33 9.99 -9.14 13.07
N THR A 34 11.08 -8.44 12.74
CA THR A 34 11.04 -7.16 12.03
C THR A 34 10.98 -7.45 10.54
N LEU A 35 9.86 -7.12 9.92
CA LEU A 35 9.64 -7.19 8.49
C LEU A 35 9.90 -5.83 7.87
N ARG A 36 10.95 -5.73 7.05
CA ARG A 36 11.23 -4.55 6.24
C ARG A 36 10.41 -4.62 4.96
N PHE A 37 9.66 -3.56 4.69
CA PHE A 37 8.75 -3.45 3.58
C PHE A 37 8.99 -2.17 2.77
N GLY A 38 8.93 -2.28 1.44
CA GLY A 38 8.99 -1.16 0.52
C GLY A 38 8.31 -1.47 -0.82
N GLY A 39 8.20 -0.49 -1.71
CA GLY A 39 7.62 -0.69 -3.03
C GLY A 39 6.76 0.48 -3.49
N THR A 40 5.72 0.20 -4.28
CA THR A 40 4.76 1.21 -4.74
C THR A 40 4.10 1.95 -3.59
N GLY A 41 3.98 3.27 -3.73
CA GLY A 41 3.37 4.13 -2.72
C GLY A 41 1.90 3.85 -2.51
N SER A 42 1.19 3.43 -3.56
CA SER A 42 -0.21 3.00 -3.50
C SER A 42 -0.45 1.87 -2.47
N ALA A 43 0.57 1.11 -2.08
CA ALA A 43 0.46 0.03 -1.10
C ALA A 43 0.76 0.45 0.35
N ILE A 44 1.48 1.56 0.57
CA ILE A 44 2.10 1.86 1.88
C ILE A 44 1.04 1.99 2.98
N GLY A 45 0.03 2.86 2.81
CA GLY A 45 -1.02 3.05 3.81
C GLY A 45 -1.81 1.77 4.10
N THR A 46 -2.10 0.97 3.07
CA THR A 46 -2.84 -0.30 3.21
C THR A 46 -2.03 -1.32 4.02
N ILE A 47 -0.74 -1.48 3.70
CA ILE A 47 0.14 -2.42 4.41
C ILE A 47 0.36 -1.98 5.86
N LYS A 48 0.42 -0.67 6.12
CA LYS A 48 0.52 -0.14 7.49
C LYS A 48 -0.71 -0.52 8.32
N ARG A 49 -1.93 -0.41 7.77
CA ARG A 49 -3.17 -0.84 8.44
C ARG A 49 -3.23 -2.34 8.65
N LEU A 50 -2.85 -3.12 7.64
CA LEU A 50 -2.79 -4.59 7.74
C LEU A 50 -1.79 -5.04 8.80
N ALA A 51 -0.61 -4.41 8.87
CA ALA A 51 0.38 -4.69 9.89
C ALA A 51 -0.12 -4.35 11.31
N GLN A 52 -0.78 -3.20 11.50
CA GLN A 52 -1.36 -2.83 12.79
C GLN A 52 -2.40 -3.86 13.27
N ALA A 53 -3.23 -4.37 12.36
CA ALA A 53 -4.19 -5.41 12.68
C ALA A 53 -3.49 -6.75 12.95
N PHE A 54 -2.44 -7.08 12.20
CA PHE A 54 -1.65 -8.30 12.41
C PHE A 54 -0.91 -8.28 13.76
N GLN A 55 -0.44 -7.12 14.21
CA GLN A 55 0.17 -6.96 15.54
C GLN A 55 -0.77 -7.31 16.70
N GLN A 56 -2.09 -7.24 16.50
CA GLN A 56 -3.06 -7.66 17.51
C GLN A 56 -3.13 -9.18 17.67
N VAL A 57 -2.80 -9.94 16.62
CA VAL A 57 -2.77 -11.40 16.64
C VAL A 57 -1.36 -11.96 16.87
N GLU A 58 -0.34 -11.19 16.49
CA GLU A 58 1.08 -11.53 16.58
C GLU A 58 1.85 -10.34 17.20
N PRO A 59 1.81 -10.15 18.53
CA PRO A 59 2.38 -8.97 19.20
C PRO A 59 3.89 -8.78 19.03
N GLY A 60 4.61 -9.85 18.67
CA GLY A 60 6.05 -9.79 18.36
C GLY A 60 6.37 -9.28 16.95
N PHE A 61 5.38 -9.10 16.08
CA PHE A 61 5.59 -8.63 14.72
C PHE A 61 5.86 -7.11 14.68
N GLN A 62 6.88 -6.70 13.94
CA GLN A 62 7.17 -5.30 13.68
C GLN A 62 7.27 -5.03 12.19
N LEU A 63 6.65 -3.94 11.73
CA LEU A 63 6.78 -3.47 10.35
C LEU A 63 7.73 -2.28 10.29
N GLU A 64 8.84 -2.44 9.57
CA GLU A 64 9.72 -1.33 9.18
C GLU A 64 9.39 -0.92 7.74
N LEU A 65 8.82 0.27 7.55
CA LEU A 65 8.61 0.83 6.23
C LEU A 65 9.89 1.52 5.75
N VAL A 66 10.44 1.10 4.62
CA VAL A 66 11.45 1.88 3.91
C VAL A 66 10.76 2.93 3.03
N PRO A 67 11.45 4.05 2.69
CA PRO A 67 10.91 5.07 1.79
C PRO A 67 10.37 4.46 0.49
N ASN A 68 9.36 5.11 -0.12
CA ASN A 68 8.74 4.66 -1.36
C ASN A 68 9.81 4.39 -2.44
N LEU A 69 9.90 3.14 -2.89
CA LEU A 69 10.88 2.68 -3.88
C LEU A 69 10.28 2.58 -5.30
N GLY A 70 8.96 2.78 -5.43
CA GLY A 70 8.19 2.37 -6.60
C GLY A 70 8.18 0.84 -6.79
N SER A 71 7.41 0.38 -7.77
CA SER A 71 7.27 -1.06 -8.06
C SER A 71 8.61 -1.73 -8.41
N SER A 72 9.38 -1.12 -9.33
CA SER A 72 10.67 -1.67 -9.76
C SER A 72 11.73 -1.64 -8.67
N GLY A 73 11.79 -0.58 -7.86
CA GLY A 73 12.71 -0.51 -6.73
C GLY A 73 12.36 -1.51 -5.63
N GLY A 74 11.07 -1.72 -5.36
CA GLY A 74 10.58 -2.75 -4.44
C GLY A 74 10.98 -4.16 -4.87
N ILE A 75 10.75 -4.52 -6.14
CA ILE A 75 11.16 -5.83 -6.69
C ILE A 75 12.67 -6.04 -6.57
N LYS A 76 13.47 -5.03 -6.95
CA LYS A 76 14.93 -5.09 -6.86
C LYS A 76 15.41 -5.25 -5.42
N ALA A 77 14.82 -4.53 -4.47
CA ALA A 77 15.20 -4.57 -3.06
C ALA A 77 14.85 -5.90 -2.39
N VAL A 78 13.75 -6.56 -2.80
CA VAL A 78 13.46 -7.94 -2.37
C VAL A 78 14.48 -8.91 -2.96
N GLY A 79 14.77 -8.79 -4.26
CA GLY A 79 15.75 -9.65 -4.94
C GLY A 79 17.15 -9.57 -4.34
N SER A 80 17.58 -8.40 -3.89
CA SER A 80 18.88 -8.21 -3.22
C SER A 80 18.86 -8.56 -1.73
N GLY A 81 17.72 -8.97 -1.16
CA GLY A 81 17.57 -9.23 0.27
C GLY A 81 17.60 -7.98 1.17
N ALA A 82 17.54 -6.77 0.59
CA ALA A 82 17.51 -5.53 1.36
C ALA A 82 16.19 -5.37 2.13
N ILE A 83 15.08 -5.84 1.56
CA ILE A 83 13.78 -5.92 2.24
C ILE A 83 13.22 -7.33 2.12
N GLN A 84 12.39 -7.74 3.07
CA GLN A 84 11.82 -9.10 3.07
C GLN A 84 10.52 -9.21 2.29
N LEU A 85 9.79 -8.10 2.15
CA LEU A 85 8.52 -8.05 1.41
C LEU A 85 8.45 -6.75 0.60
N GLY A 86 8.10 -6.87 -0.67
CA GLY A 86 7.90 -5.76 -1.59
C GLY A 86 6.45 -5.61 -2.00
N ALA A 87 6.05 -4.42 -2.42
CA ALA A 87 4.81 -4.23 -3.18
C ALA A 87 5.08 -3.72 -4.60
N ALA A 88 4.35 -4.27 -5.56
CA ALA A 88 4.43 -3.88 -6.97
C ALA A 88 3.04 -3.75 -7.60
N SER A 89 2.90 -2.81 -8.52
CA SER A 89 1.69 -2.58 -9.33
C SER A 89 1.77 -3.18 -10.74
N ARG A 90 2.80 -4.00 -11.00
CA ARG A 90 3.03 -4.70 -12.27
C ARG A 90 3.52 -6.13 -12.01
N PRO A 91 3.26 -7.08 -12.91
CA PRO A 91 3.86 -8.41 -12.84
C PRO A 91 5.39 -8.36 -12.81
N LEU A 92 5.98 -9.44 -12.29
CA LEU A 92 7.42 -9.69 -12.43
C LEU A 92 7.75 -9.90 -13.91
N LYS A 93 8.87 -9.34 -14.34
CA LYS A 93 9.49 -9.69 -15.63
C LYS A 93 10.07 -11.11 -15.55
N ALA A 94 10.31 -11.73 -16.71
CA ALA A 94 10.87 -13.08 -16.77
C ALA A 94 12.22 -13.17 -16.04
N GLU A 95 13.07 -12.16 -16.20
CA GLU A 95 14.39 -12.09 -15.57
C GLU A 95 14.29 -11.90 -14.04
N GLU A 96 13.28 -11.15 -13.57
CA GLU A 96 13.01 -10.95 -12.15
C GLU A 96 12.50 -12.26 -11.51
N ALA A 97 11.57 -12.96 -12.18
CA ALA A 97 11.04 -14.25 -11.71
C ALA A 97 12.12 -15.34 -11.66
N ALA A 98 13.05 -15.36 -12.61
CA ALA A 98 14.16 -16.30 -12.67
C ALA A 98 15.10 -16.22 -11.45
N THR A 99 15.06 -15.13 -10.67
CA THR A 99 15.83 -14.97 -9.43
C THR A 99 15.21 -15.68 -8.21
N GLY A 100 14.11 -16.42 -8.40
CA GLY A 100 13.40 -17.10 -7.32
C GLY A 100 12.41 -16.20 -6.57
N LEU A 101 12.12 -15.02 -7.12
CA LEU A 101 11.07 -14.14 -6.64
C LEU A 101 9.69 -14.69 -6.98
N ARG A 102 8.78 -14.57 -6.02
CA ARG A 102 7.36 -14.86 -6.17
C ARG A 102 6.58 -13.56 -6.08
N ALA A 103 5.51 -13.47 -6.86
CA ALA A 103 4.52 -12.43 -6.73
C ALA A 103 3.16 -13.03 -6.39
N VAL A 104 2.49 -12.47 -5.38
CA VAL A 104 1.15 -12.88 -4.94
C VAL A 104 0.23 -11.69 -5.07
N GLU A 105 -0.82 -11.81 -5.89
CA GLU A 105 -1.85 -10.78 -5.95
C GLU A 105 -2.61 -10.73 -4.63
N TYR A 106 -2.71 -9.53 -4.05
CA TYR A 106 -3.49 -9.32 -2.83
C TYR A 106 -4.72 -8.43 -3.06
N GLY A 107 -4.85 -7.80 -4.23
CA GLY A 107 -6.01 -6.99 -4.58
C GLY A 107 -5.83 -6.20 -5.86
N ARG A 108 -6.93 -5.63 -6.35
CA ARG A 108 -6.94 -4.64 -7.43
C ARG A 108 -7.60 -3.37 -6.90
N THR A 109 -6.99 -2.21 -7.14
CA THR A 109 -7.55 -0.90 -6.76
C THR A 109 -7.85 -0.08 -8.00
N ALA A 110 -8.86 0.79 -7.95
CA ALA A 110 -9.07 1.76 -9.01
C ALA A 110 -7.88 2.73 -9.11
N PHE A 111 -7.46 3.00 -10.34
CA PHE A 111 -6.60 4.11 -10.74
C PHE A 111 -7.48 5.29 -11.15
N VAL A 112 -7.20 6.46 -10.60
CA VAL A 112 -8.12 7.60 -10.66
C VAL A 112 -7.38 8.89 -11.00
N LEU A 113 -8.13 9.84 -11.56
CA LEU A 113 -7.78 11.25 -11.44
C LEU A 113 -8.33 11.76 -10.11
N ALA A 114 -7.54 12.56 -9.40
CA ALA A 114 -7.88 13.09 -8.09
C ALA A 114 -7.66 14.61 -8.04
N THR A 115 -8.49 15.27 -7.25
CA THR A 115 -8.39 16.69 -6.93
C THR A 115 -8.78 16.92 -5.48
N ALA A 116 -8.28 17.99 -4.87
CA ALA A 116 -8.79 18.48 -3.57
C ALA A 116 -9.79 19.63 -3.75
N LYS A 117 -10.26 19.86 -4.97
CA LYS A 117 -11.23 20.91 -5.31
C LYS A 117 -12.67 20.43 -5.13
N ASP A 118 -13.41 21.11 -4.26
CA ASP A 118 -14.83 20.85 -4.06
C ASP A 118 -15.68 21.14 -5.30
N GLY A 119 -16.80 20.43 -5.43
CA GLY A 119 -17.77 20.64 -6.50
C GLY A 119 -17.43 19.98 -7.85
N VAL A 120 -16.25 19.36 -7.98
CA VAL A 120 -15.89 18.57 -9.16
C VAL A 120 -16.00 17.08 -8.81
N GLN A 121 -16.82 16.34 -9.55
CA GLN A 121 -17.11 14.93 -9.28
C GLN A 121 -16.84 14.00 -10.48
N ASN A 122 -16.76 14.55 -11.69
CA ASN A 122 -16.68 13.78 -12.92
C ASN A 122 -15.83 14.50 -13.97
N LEU A 123 -15.09 13.72 -14.76
CA LEU A 123 -14.49 14.15 -16.01
C LEU A 123 -14.82 13.13 -17.11
N THR A 124 -15.16 13.60 -18.29
CA THR A 124 -15.12 12.77 -19.49
C THR A 124 -13.68 12.60 -19.96
N ARG A 125 -13.37 11.52 -20.67
CA ARG A 125 -12.03 11.35 -21.27
C ARG A 125 -11.64 12.50 -22.21
N ARG A 126 -12.64 13.09 -22.89
CA ARG A 126 -12.43 14.27 -23.72
C ARG A 126 -11.96 15.47 -22.88
N GLU A 127 -12.63 15.74 -21.76
CA GLU A 127 -12.21 16.81 -20.84
C GLU A 127 -10.82 16.54 -20.27
N VAL A 128 -10.49 15.28 -19.95
CA VAL A 128 -9.11 14.90 -19.55
C VAL A 128 -8.12 15.27 -20.65
N ALA A 129 -8.39 14.90 -21.90
CA ALA A 129 -7.53 15.26 -23.02
C ALA A 129 -7.41 16.79 -23.22
N ASP A 130 -8.50 17.54 -23.07
CA ASP A 130 -8.51 19.01 -23.19
C ASP A 130 -7.73 19.70 -22.06
N LEU A 131 -7.84 19.19 -20.83
CA LEU A 131 -7.09 19.67 -19.66
C LEU A 131 -5.59 19.44 -19.85
N TYR A 132 -5.18 18.21 -20.18
CA TYR A 132 -3.77 17.86 -20.39
C TYR A 132 -3.18 18.54 -21.64
N ALA A 133 -3.97 18.74 -22.70
CA ALA A 133 -3.57 19.50 -23.88
C ALA A 133 -3.52 21.02 -23.65
N GLY A 134 -4.00 21.53 -22.52
CA GLY A 134 -4.02 22.96 -22.19
C GLY A 134 -5.11 23.75 -22.94
N ARG A 135 -6.07 23.07 -23.58
CA ARG A 135 -7.19 23.71 -24.30
C ARG A 135 -8.28 24.22 -23.35
N GLN A 136 -8.52 23.53 -22.24
CA GLN A 136 -9.50 23.89 -21.22
C GLN A 136 -8.86 23.88 -19.82
N ALA A 137 -7.94 24.80 -19.56
CA ALA A 137 -7.16 24.83 -18.31
C ALA A 137 -7.90 25.46 -17.12
N ARG A 138 -9.25 25.38 -17.05
CA ARG A 138 -10.06 25.95 -15.98
C ARG A 138 -11.19 25.02 -15.55
N TRP A 139 -11.47 25.04 -14.25
CA TRP A 139 -12.64 24.42 -13.65
C TRP A 139 -13.93 25.17 -13.98
N PRO A 140 -15.12 24.58 -13.76
CA PRO A 140 -16.40 25.22 -14.05
C PRO A 140 -16.62 26.57 -13.36
N ASP A 141 -16.01 26.80 -12.19
CA ASP A 141 -16.06 28.06 -11.46
C ASP A 141 -15.01 29.08 -11.92
N GLY A 142 -14.28 28.79 -13.00
CA GLY A 142 -13.27 29.65 -13.60
C GLY A 142 -11.89 29.57 -12.96
N GLN A 143 -11.70 28.85 -11.85
CA GLN A 143 -10.38 28.66 -11.26
C GLN A 143 -9.46 27.87 -12.21
N PRO A 144 -8.15 28.18 -12.28
CA PRO A 144 -7.23 27.44 -13.13
C PRO A 144 -7.09 26.00 -12.65
N VAL A 145 -7.05 25.06 -13.59
CA VAL A 145 -6.62 23.68 -13.32
C VAL A 145 -5.10 23.64 -13.32
N ARG A 146 -4.51 23.11 -12.25
CA ARG A 146 -3.06 22.95 -12.11
C ARG A 146 -2.71 21.47 -12.15
N LEU A 147 -2.15 21.02 -13.26
CA LEU A 147 -1.77 19.62 -13.44
C LEU A 147 -0.55 19.27 -12.59
N VAL A 148 -0.64 18.14 -11.90
CA VAL A 148 0.49 17.46 -11.25
C VAL A 148 0.77 16.21 -12.08
N LEU A 149 1.85 16.25 -12.85
CA LEU A 149 2.19 15.15 -13.74
C LEU A 149 3.06 14.10 -13.01
N ARG A 150 3.04 12.88 -13.55
CA ARG A 150 3.99 11.83 -13.21
C ARG A 150 5.11 11.83 -14.26
N PRO A 151 6.35 11.43 -13.92
CA PRO A 151 7.42 11.23 -14.89
C PRO A 151 6.99 10.32 -16.04
N ALA A 152 7.47 10.56 -17.26
CA ALA A 152 7.11 9.76 -18.44
C ALA A 152 7.47 8.27 -18.29
N SER A 153 8.50 7.96 -17.50
CA SER A 153 8.92 6.59 -17.17
C SER A 153 8.04 5.90 -16.10
N ASP A 154 7.12 6.64 -15.48
CA ASP A 154 6.28 6.13 -14.41
C ASP A 154 5.07 5.35 -14.94
N ALA A 155 4.66 4.32 -14.18
CA ALA A 155 3.53 3.49 -14.55
C ALA A 155 2.20 4.26 -14.59
N ASP A 156 2.03 5.26 -13.71
CA ASP A 156 0.78 6.03 -13.63
C ASP A 156 0.65 7.00 -14.81
N ALA A 157 1.77 7.52 -15.33
CA ALA A 157 1.76 8.27 -16.59
C ALA A 157 1.29 7.39 -17.76
N SER A 158 1.84 6.17 -17.85
CA SER A 158 1.44 5.19 -18.88
C SER A 158 -0.02 4.76 -18.73
N GLN A 159 -0.50 4.63 -17.49
CA GLN A 159 -1.87 4.25 -17.19
C GLN A 159 -2.87 5.37 -17.50
N LEU A 160 -2.53 6.63 -17.24
CA LEU A 160 -3.35 7.76 -17.68
C LEU A 160 -3.42 7.84 -19.21
N ALA A 161 -2.28 7.66 -19.89
CA ALA A 161 -2.23 7.66 -21.35
C ALA A 161 -3.09 6.55 -21.99
N SER A 162 -3.41 5.47 -21.27
CA SER A 162 -4.26 4.40 -21.79
C SER A 162 -5.77 4.72 -21.76
N PHE A 163 -6.18 5.87 -21.22
CA PHE A 163 -7.59 6.27 -21.16
C PHE A 163 -8.21 6.40 -22.56
N SER A 164 -7.48 7.03 -23.49
CA SER A 164 -7.79 7.08 -24.92
C SER A 164 -6.55 7.54 -25.72
N PRO A 165 -6.54 7.37 -27.05
CA PRO A 165 -5.49 7.94 -27.92
C PRO A 165 -5.32 9.45 -27.76
N GLU A 166 -6.40 10.19 -27.58
CA GLU A 166 -6.37 11.64 -27.37
C GLU A 166 -5.77 12.02 -26.02
N VAL A 167 -6.07 11.26 -24.96
CA VAL A 167 -5.45 11.46 -23.65
C VAL A 167 -3.96 11.16 -23.72
N LYS A 168 -3.54 10.10 -24.43
CA LYS A 168 -2.13 9.79 -24.66
C LYS A 168 -1.38 10.99 -25.26
N LEU A 169 -1.85 11.51 -26.39
CA LEU A 169 -1.23 12.65 -27.06
C LEU A 169 -1.20 13.90 -26.15
N ALA A 170 -2.27 14.12 -25.38
CA ALA A 170 -2.35 15.23 -24.45
C ALA A 170 -1.36 15.11 -23.28
N VAL A 171 -1.18 13.91 -22.72
CA VAL A 171 -0.21 13.63 -21.66
C VAL A 171 1.22 13.81 -22.17
N GLU A 172 1.55 13.27 -23.35
CA GLU A 172 2.86 13.45 -23.98
C GLU A 172 3.16 14.94 -24.23
N ALA A 173 2.17 15.68 -24.75
CA ALA A 173 2.30 17.12 -24.94
C ALA A 173 2.45 17.89 -23.62
N ALA A 174 1.75 17.49 -22.56
CA ALA A 174 1.90 18.10 -21.24
C ALA A 174 3.30 17.85 -20.66
N GLN A 175 3.83 16.63 -20.80
CA GLN A 175 5.17 16.28 -20.31
C GLN A 175 6.30 16.98 -21.05
N ALA A 176 6.09 17.36 -22.31
CA ALA A 176 7.04 18.15 -23.09
C ALA A 176 7.06 19.65 -22.72
N ARG A 177 6.10 20.15 -21.94
CA ARG A 177 6.07 21.56 -21.52
C ARG A 177 7.07 21.82 -20.40
N GLU A 178 7.80 22.93 -20.52
CA GLU A 178 8.69 23.39 -19.47
C GLU A 178 7.90 23.89 -18.25
N GLY A 179 8.49 23.69 -17.05
CA GLY A 179 7.94 24.22 -15.80
C GLY A 179 6.71 23.49 -15.25
N MET A 180 6.35 22.32 -15.81
CA MET A 180 5.26 21.52 -15.27
C MET A 180 5.59 20.97 -13.88
N VAL A 181 4.59 20.98 -13.00
CA VAL A 181 4.73 20.40 -11.66
C VAL A 181 4.72 18.87 -11.78
N LEU A 182 5.72 18.24 -11.17
CA LEU A 182 5.85 16.79 -11.15
C LEU A 182 5.75 16.27 -9.71
N GLY A 183 5.01 15.18 -9.52
CA GLY A 183 5.14 14.35 -8.32
C GLY A 183 6.02 13.15 -8.66
N MET A 184 7.09 12.89 -7.88
CA MET A 184 8.00 11.76 -8.12
C MET A 184 7.46 10.45 -7.52
N THR A 185 6.66 10.54 -6.45
CA THR A 185 6.03 9.37 -5.79
C THR A 185 4.50 9.48 -5.72
N ASP A 186 3.79 8.36 -5.49
CA ASP A 186 2.33 8.35 -5.30
C ASP A 186 1.93 9.37 -4.21
N GLN A 187 2.61 9.32 -3.05
CA GLN A 187 2.37 10.24 -1.92
C GLN A 187 2.63 11.70 -2.29
N GLU A 188 3.79 12.00 -2.88
CA GLU A 188 4.14 13.37 -3.27
C GLU A 188 3.15 13.94 -4.28
N THR A 189 2.69 13.13 -5.22
CA THR A 189 1.68 13.55 -6.20
C THR A 189 0.41 14.00 -5.49
N VAL A 190 -0.10 13.23 -4.52
CA VAL A 190 -1.29 13.63 -3.76
C VAL A 190 -1.02 14.79 -2.81
N ASP A 191 0.14 14.86 -2.17
CA ASP A 191 0.54 16.01 -1.34
C ASP A 191 0.51 17.32 -2.15
N VAL A 192 1.02 17.27 -3.38
CA VAL A 192 1.03 18.42 -4.29
C VAL A 192 -0.38 18.75 -4.79
N ILE A 193 -1.20 17.74 -5.16
CA ILE A 193 -2.61 17.95 -5.53
C ILE A 193 -3.37 18.68 -4.41
N GLU A 194 -3.15 18.29 -3.16
CA GLU A 194 -3.82 18.89 -2.01
C GLU A 194 -3.33 20.32 -1.72
N ARG A 195 -2.03 20.59 -1.93
CA ARG A 195 -1.43 21.91 -1.65
C ARG A 195 -1.68 22.94 -2.75
N LEU A 196 -1.91 22.49 -4.00
CA LEU A 196 -2.15 23.37 -5.12
C LEU A 196 -3.65 23.70 -5.27
N PRO A 197 -4.06 24.98 -5.16
CA PRO A 197 -5.42 25.38 -5.52
C PRO A 197 -5.71 25.00 -6.98
N GLY A 198 -6.79 24.25 -7.19
CA GLY A 198 -7.17 23.71 -8.49
C GLY A 198 -6.31 22.54 -8.97
N GLY A 199 -5.54 21.90 -8.08
CA GLY A 199 -4.69 20.74 -8.37
C GLY A 199 -5.46 19.57 -8.97
N LEU A 200 -4.90 18.95 -10.02
CA LEU A 200 -5.40 17.73 -10.64
C LEU A 200 -4.22 16.82 -10.96
N GLY A 201 -4.31 15.55 -10.60
CA GLY A 201 -3.31 14.55 -10.96
C GLY A 201 -3.82 13.14 -10.74
N THR A 202 -2.94 12.16 -10.89
CA THR A 202 -3.30 10.74 -10.75
C THR A 202 -3.14 10.25 -9.32
N ALA A 203 -3.97 9.30 -8.91
CA ALA A 203 -3.87 8.61 -7.63
C ALA A 203 -4.44 7.18 -7.73
N SER A 204 -4.45 6.46 -6.61
CA SER A 204 -5.20 5.21 -6.46
C SER A 204 -6.18 5.31 -5.30
N MET A 205 -7.33 4.63 -5.42
CA MET A 205 -8.28 4.54 -4.29
C MET A 205 -7.64 3.91 -3.05
N ALA A 206 -6.72 2.95 -3.24
CA ALA A 206 -5.88 2.40 -2.18
C ALA A 206 -5.16 3.47 -1.36
N LEU A 207 -4.47 4.40 -2.02
CA LEU A 207 -3.77 5.50 -1.36
C LEU A 207 -4.77 6.44 -0.67
N LEU A 208 -5.78 6.92 -1.42
CA LEU A 208 -6.72 7.93 -0.91
C LEU A 208 -7.44 7.46 0.35
N LEU A 209 -7.93 6.21 0.34
CA LEU A 209 -8.69 5.64 1.46
C LEU A 209 -7.79 5.22 2.62
N SER A 210 -6.68 4.52 2.35
CA SER A 210 -5.83 4.00 3.43
C SER A 210 -5.09 5.10 4.18
N GLU A 211 -4.73 6.20 3.51
CA GLU A 211 -4.07 7.35 4.14
C GLU A 211 -5.05 8.45 4.54
N GLN A 212 -6.37 8.27 4.33
CA GLN A 212 -7.40 9.25 4.65
C GLN A 212 -7.09 10.63 4.04
N ARG A 213 -6.73 10.61 2.76
CA ARG A 213 -6.35 11.81 2.00
C ARG A 213 -7.55 12.75 1.86
N ARG A 214 -7.27 14.04 1.76
CA ARG A 214 -8.29 15.07 1.49
C ARG A 214 -8.66 15.12 0.01
N ALA A 215 -7.71 14.82 -0.88
CA ALA A 215 -8.03 14.67 -2.30
C ALA A 215 -9.03 13.53 -2.51
N HIS A 216 -10.03 13.77 -3.37
CA HIS A 216 -11.02 12.78 -3.75
C HIS A 216 -10.87 12.38 -5.22
N ALA A 217 -11.30 11.15 -5.51
CA ALA A 217 -11.31 10.62 -6.86
C ALA A 217 -12.47 11.19 -7.67
N LEU A 218 -12.22 11.42 -8.96
CA LEU A 218 -13.23 11.81 -9.93
C LEU A 218 -13.76 10.57 -10.66
N ALA A 219 -15.07 10.56 -10.95
CA ALA A 219 -15.64 9.64 -11.91
C ALA A 219 -15.07 9.92 -13.31
N ILE A 220 -14.97 8.87 -14.12
CA ILE A 220 -14.57 8.97 -15.53
C ILE A 220 -15.74 8.53 -16.41
N ASP A 221 -16.15 9.38 -17.35
CA ASP A 221 -17.33 9.14 -18.21
C ASP A 221 -18.59 8.76 -17.40
N SER A 222 -18.82 9.46 -16.28
CA SER A 222 -19.90 9.22 -15.31
C SER A 222 -19.84 7.89 -14.56
N VAL A 223 -18.73 7.15 -14.67
CA VAL A 223 -18.51 5.92 -13.90
C VAL A 223 -17.62 6.22 -12.70
N ALA A 224 -18.18 6.08 -11.49
CA ALA A 224 -17.45 6.25 -10.25
C ALA A 224 -16.48 5.07 -9.97
N PRO A 225 -15.29 5.32 -9.39
CA PRO A 225 -14.29 4.29 -9.07
C PRO A 225 -14.63 3.49 -7.79
N THR A 226 -15.85 2.97 -7.70
CA THR A 226 -16.31 2.17 -6.56
C THR A 226 -15.84 0.72 -6.69
N LEU A 227 -15.73 0.00 -5.55
CA LEU A 227 -15.43 -1.43 -5.56
C LEU A 227 -16.36 -2.22 -6.48
N ALA A 228 -17.67 -1.94 -6.41
CA ALA A 228 -18.67 -2.60 -7.25
C ALA A 228 -18.43 -2.35 -8.75
N ASN A 229 -18.10 -1.13 -9.15
CA ASN A 229 -17.83 -0.81 -10.55
C ASN A 229 -16.49 -1.39 -11.04
N VAL A 230 -15.50 -1.52 -10.16
CA VAL A 230 -14.24 -2.21 -10.48
C VAL A 230 -14.47 -3.71 -10.64
N GLU A 231 -15.23 -4.32 -9.73
CA GLU A 231 -15.49 -5.76 -9.71
C GLU A 231 -16.31 -6.22 -10.92
N ASN A 232 -17.34 -5.45 -11.30
CA ASN A 232 -18.17 -5.75 -12.47
C ASN A 232 -17.60 -5.24 -13.80
N GLY A 233 -16.41 -4.62 -13.79
CA GLY A 233 -15.71 -4.14 -14.99
C GLY A 233 -16.24 -2.84 -15.60
N ARG A 234 -17.24 -2.18 -14.99
CA ARG A 234 -17.73 -0.88 -15.46
C ARG A 234 -16.68 0.22 -15.34
N TYR A 235 -15.85 0.20 -14.30
CA TYR A 235 -14.71 1.09 -14.14
C TYR A 235 -13.42 0.36 -14.55
N PRO A 236 -12.88 0.59 -15.76
CA PRO A 236 -11.84 -0.27 -16.33
C PRO A 236 -10.41 0.10 -15.89
N TYR A 237 -10.22 1.23 -15.22
CA TYR A 237 -8.88 1.73 -14.87
C TYR A 237 -8.45 1.19 -13.51
N THR A 238 -7.66 0.13 -13.49
CA THR A 238 -7.28 -0.55 -12.24
C THR A 238 -5.78 -0.82 -12.15
N LYS A 239 -5.22 -0.81 -10.94
CA LYS A 239 -3.88 -1.30 -10.62
C LYS A 239 -4.01 -2.66 -9.92
N THR A 240 -3.38 -3.68 -10.48
CA THR A 240 -3.20 -4.95 -9.77
C THR A 240 -2.08 -4.80 -8.76
N MET A 241 -2.36 -5.14 -7.51
CA MET A 241 -1.44 -4.98 -6.39
C MET A 241 -0.86 -6.34 -6.00
N LEU A 242 0.46 -6.44 -6.08
CA LEU A 242 1.22 -7.66 -5.83
C LEU A 242 2.11 -7.50 -4.60
N LEU A 243 2.19 -8.54 -3.79
CA LEU A 243 3.24 -8.75 -2.80
C LEU A 243 4.37 -9.54 -3.46
N VAL A 244 5.59 -9.06 -3.32
CA VAL A 244 6.80 -9.67 -3.88
C VAL A 244 7.66 -10.18 -2.73
N LEU A 245 8.03 -11.45 -2.79
CA LEU A 245 8.81 -12.12 -1.75
C LEU A 245 9.71 -13.20 -2.35
N ARG A 246 10.79 -13.54 -1.64
CA ARG A 246 11.66 -14.66 -2.02
C ARG A 246 11.06 -15.99 -1.58
N ALA A 247 11.45 -17.10 -2.21
CA ALA A 247 11.03 -18.44 -1.80
C ALA A 247 11.48 -18.81 -0.37
N ASP A 248 12.63 -18.29 0.06
CA ASP A 248 13.21 -18.45 1.41
C ASP A 248 12.80 -17.31 2.36
N ALA A 249 11.65 -16.67 2.14
CA ALA A 249 11.16 -15.62 3.03
C ALA A 249 10.99 -16.14 4.48
N PRO A 250 11.37 -15.35 5.50
CA PRO A 250 11.21 -15.73 6.90
C PRO A 250 9.76 -16.13 7.25
N ALA A 251 9.59 -17.01 8.23
CA ALA A 251 8.28 -17.51 8.63
C ALA A 251 7.28 -16.38 8.96
N ALA A 252 7.76 -15.31 9.60
CA ALA A 252 6.95 -14.13 9.91
C ALA A 252 6.35 -13.45 8.67
N VAL A 253 7.10 -13.37 7.57
CA VAL A 253 6.62 -12.83 6.28
C VAL A 253 5.49 -13.69 5.75
N ASN A 254 5.66 -15.01 5.76
CA ASN A 254 4.63 -15.94 5.28
C ASN A 254 3.37 -15.88 6.15
N ARG A 255 3.50 -15.75 7.49
CA ARG A 255 2.35 -15.54 8.39
C ARG A 255 1.63 -14.22 8.09
N PHE A 256 2.38 -13.13 7.85
CA PHE A 256 1.79 -11.85 7.48
C PHE A 256 1.07 -11.90 6.13
N VAL A 257 1.68 -12.51 5.10
CA VAL A 257 1.04 -12.71 3.78
C VAL A 257 -0.24 -13.57 3.92
N ALA A 258 -0.20 -14.62 4.75
CA ALA A 258 -1.40 -15.42 5.04
C ALA A 258 -2.49 -14.61 5.76
N PHE A 259 -2.10 -13.74 6.70
CA PHE A 259 -3.05 -12.84 7.38
C PHE A 259 -3.72 -11.86 6.40
N ILE A 260 -2.99 -11.33 5.41
CA ILE A 260 -3.58 -10.46 4.37
C ILE A 260 -4.70 -11.21 3.61
N GLY A 261 -4.53 -12.50 3.36
CA GLY A 261 -5.55 -13.37 2.76
C GLY A 261 -6.68 -13.82 3.69
N SER A 262 -6.56 -13.61 5.01
CA SER A 262 -7.57 -14.00 6.00
C SER A 262 -8.85 -13.18 5.89
N ALA A 263 -9.92 -13.59 6.59
CA ALA A 263 -11.17 -12.81 6.64
C ALA A 263 -10.94 -11.38 7.16
N ALA A 264 -10.09 -11.20 8.17
CA ALA A 264 -9.75 -9.87 8.71
C ALA A 264 -8.94 -9.03 7.70
N GLY A 265 -7.93 -9.63 7.05
CA GLY A 265 -7.14 -8.96 6.02
C GLY A 265 -7.97 -8.56 4.80
N ARG A 266 -8.82 -9.46 4.31
CA ARG A 266 -9.76 -9.22 3.21
C ARG A 266 -10.75 -8.11 3.52
N ARG A 267 -11.26 -8.03 4.75
CA ARG A 267 -12.12 -6.92 5.18
C ARG A 267 -11.37 -5.59 5.12
N LEU A 268 -10.15 -5.52 5.68
CA LEU A 268 -9.33 -4.30 5.63
C LEU A 268 -8.99 -3.88 4.20
N LEU A 269 -8.71 -4.84 3.32
CA LEU A 269 -8.47 -4.58 1.91
C LEU A 269 -9.68 -3.95 1.21
N ALA A 270 -10.90 -4.42 1.51
CA ALA A 270 -12.12 -3.79 1.00
C ALA A 270 -12.28 -2.35 1.56
N GLU A 271 -12.05 -2.16 2.87
CA GLU A 271 -12.09 -0.83 3.51
C GLU A 271 -11.05 0.14 2.90
N THR A 272 -9.91 -0.37 2.43
CA THR A 272 -8.90 0.41 1.72
C THR A 272 -9.06 0.38 0.20
N GLY A 273 -10.23 0.05 -0.35
CA GLY A 273 -10.50 0.23 -1.79
C GLY A 273 -9.94 -0.85 -2.72
N HIS A 274 -9.67 -2.05 -2.21
CA HIS A 274 -9.27 -3.20 -3.02
C HIS A 274 -10.45 -4.12 -3.34
N VAL A 275 -10.64 -4.41 -4.62
CA VAL A 275 -11.37 -5.60 -5.06
C VAL A 275 -10.45 -6.79 -4.88
N LEU A 276 -10.95 -7.80 -4.18
CA LEU A 276 -10.16 -8.96 -3.82
C LEU A 276 -10.05 -9.92 -5.03
N PRO A 277 -8.91 -10.60 -5.19
CA PRO A 277 -8.85 -11.69 -6.16
C PRO A 277 -9.91 -12.75 -5.81
N VAL A 278 -10.58 -13.26 -6.84
CA VAL A 278 -11.41 -14.45 -6.70
C VAL A 278 -10.48 -15.56 -6.21
N PRO A 279 -10.79 -16.27 -5.12
CA PRO A 279 -9.99 -17.41 -4.70
C PRO A 279 -9.82 -18.33 -5.89
N ALA A 280 -8.59 -18.73 -6.21
CA ALA A 280 -8.38 -19.77 -7.20
C ALA A 280 -9.28 -20.94 -6.80
N ALA A 281 -10.20 -21.35 -7.68
CA ALA A 281 -11.02 -22.52 -7.45
C ALA A 281 -10.06 -23.62 -7.02
N THR A 282 -10.26 -24.17 -5.83
CA THR A 282 -9.45 -25.26 -5.33
C THR A 282 -9.69 -26.40 -6.31
N THR A 283 -8.81 -26.58 -7.29
CA THR A 283 -8.79 -27.78 -8.11
C THR A 283 -8.44 -28.88 -7.13
N ALA A 284 -9.46 -29.48 -6.54
CA ALA A 284 -9.33 -30.72 -5.82
C ALA A 284 -8.66 -31.67 -6.80
N ALA A 285 -7.39 -31.98 -6.54
CA ALA A 285 -6.72 -33.06 -7.23
C ALA A 285 -7.60 -34.30 -7.02
N ALA A 286 -8.27 -34.73 -8.09
CA ALA A 286 -8.87 -36.04 -8.15
C ALA A 286 -7.73 -37.04 -7.88
N ARG A 287 -7.98 -37.90 -6.89
CA ARG A 287 -7.10 -39.00 -6.48
C ARG A 287 -6.81 -39.95 -7.62
#